data_AF-A0A3M1MFG8-F1
#
_entry.id   AF-A0A3M1MFG8-F1
#
_cell.length_a   1.000
_cell.length_b   1.000
_cell.length_c   1.000
_cell.angle_alpha   90.00
_cell.angle_beta   90.00
_cell.angle_gamma   90.00
#
_symmetry.space_group_name_H-M   'P 1'
#
loop_
_entity.id
_entity.type
_entity.pdbx_description
1 polymer ?
#
loop_
_entity_poly.entity_id
_entity_poly.type
_entity_poly.pdbx_seq_one_letter_code
_entity_poly.pdbx_strand_id
1 'polypeptide(L)'
;MMALTNFGNAVFRCGHHAARQGGVLVMCWLIVASVGTAADRLELLSGVQLDGKVTAIRKEAKEFDFEATIAGKAIRKTYRFDEVHAVTLQGKRHVLTPLPDPDPGSSTVPQRSIAEVRQIIQRAGQELPSWWNEVPLDYPQTLDLSWPLKPQGAWNNQRNVGQYIWDIIHPNPDRWQSGIKLVHHIADMHQQEPALLKRDWETLGRMYFELLRDYPRAAYWLERAGVTGRQPMGIKLAECYYRLGNRTMAEKMLQEPALPLVAIKLLGELGQTDRALRLAQAFQGTQAENDARLLAADLLHSLGRQDEAIREYEKVIRSDKFRNEEYRQRTVQRAAESIAAIRLAEKAKVDRVADGVYSASSTGYNGPVHVELEVRGGKLTRVEVTRHREKQFYSAIEDTTDQIRRRQSVQGIDGFSGATITSKAIVNAAAQALAQGAR
;
A
#
# COMPACT_ATOMS: atom_id res chain seq x y z
N MET A 1 -6.01 28.41 -9.48
CA MET A 1 -6.29 29.30 -10.62
C MET A 1 -5.05 30.15 -10.86
N MET A 2 -4.09 29.63 -11.64
CA MET A 2 -2.88 30.28 -12.18
C MET A 2 -1.93 29.15 -12.64
N ALA A 3 -2.22 28.54 -13.80
CA ALA A 3 -1.33 27.66 -14.57
C ALA A 3 -2.04 27.22 -15.87
N LEU A 4 -2.60 28.16 -16.63
CA LEU A 4 -3.26 27.87 -17.91
C LEU A 4 -3.03 29.03 -18.88
N THR A 5 -1.78 29.25 -19.24
CA THR A 5 -1.40 30.18 -20.31
C THR A 5 -0.14 29.63 -20.96
N ASN A 6 -0.32 28.77 -21.97
CA ASN A 6 0.50 28.63 -23.18
C ASN A 6 0.36 27.21 -23.76
N PHE A 7 -0.62 27.02 -24.65
CA PHE A 7 -0.57 25.96 -25.65
C PHE A 7 -1.31 26.44 -26.89
N GLY A 8 -0.55 26.81 -27.91
CA GLY A 8 -1.06 27.21 -29.22
C GLY A 8 0.02 27.06 -30.29
N ASN A 9 -0.37 26.37 -31.36
CA ASN A 9 0.24 26.28 -32.69
C ASN A 9 1.48 25.39 -32.90
N ALA A 10 1.26 24.27 -33.58
CA ALA A 10 1.79 24.07 -34.94
C ALA A 10 1.22 22.78 -35.55
N VAL A 11 0.30 22.90 -36.51
CA VAL A 11 -0.09 21.84 -37.45
C VAL A 11 -0.05 22.47 -38.85
N PHE A 12 0.59 21.75 -39.78
CA PHE A 12 0.75 21.99 -41.22
C PHE A 12 1.67 23.14 -41.69
N ARG A 13 2.75 22.76 -42.36
CA ARG A 13 2.90 23.00 -43.82
C ARG A 13 4.07 22.21 -44.41
N CYS A 14 3.72 21.38 -45.39
CA CYS A 14 4.62 20.75 -46.34
C CYS A 14 5.08 21.82 -47.36
N GLY A 15 6.36 21.81 -47.73
CA GLY A 15 6.93 22.73 -48.72
C GLY A 15 8.22 22.16 -49.31
N HIS A 16 8.13 21.73 -50.57
CA HIS A 16 9.22 21.29 -51.43
C HIS A 16 10.23 22.43 -51.71
N HIS A 17 11.54 22.13 -51.74
CA HIS A 17 12.39 22.25 -52.95
C HIS A 17 13.89 21.95 -52.72
N ALA A 18 14.51 21.50 -53.83
CA ALA A 18 15.94 21.40 -54.16
C ALA A 18 16.74 20.21 -53.58
N ALA A 19 17.68 19.57 -54.27
CA ALA A 19 18.00 19.39 -55.70
C ALA A 19 19.12 18.33 -55.79
N ARG A 20 19.06 17.52 -56.86
CA ARG A 20 20.16 16.82 -57.58
C ARG A 20 21.16 15.91 -56.85
N GLN A 21 20.87 14.60 -56.99
CA GLN A 21 21.70 13.51 -57.55
C GLN A 21 23.24 13.54 -57.39
N GLY A 22 23.74 12.54 -56.67
CA GLY A 22 25.08 11.97 -56.75
C GLY A 22 25.10 10.68 -55.94
N GLY A 23 24.99 9.52 -56.61
CA GLY A 23 24.75 8.23 -55.95
C GLY A 23 26.00 7.61 -55.35
N VAL A 24 25.85 7.02 -54.15
CA VAL A 24 26.50 5.79 -53.71
C VAL A 24 25.51 5.09 -52.75
N LEU A 25 25.10 3.87 -53.09
CA LEU A 25 24.23 3.04 -52.25
C LEU A 25 25.06 2.53 -51.06
N VAL A 26 24.89 3.13 -49.88
CA VAL A 26 25.33 2.55 -48.61
C VAL A 26 24.07 2.23 -47.81
N MET A 27 23.85 0.93 -47.60
CA MET A 27 22.71 0.37 -46.89
C MET A 27 22.86 0.65 -45.39
N CYS A 28 22.46 1.85 -44.95
CA CYS A 28 22.29 2.17 -43.54
C CYS A 28 21.03 1.48 -43.00
N TRP A 29 21.22 0.55 -42.07
CA TRP A 29 20.15 0.05 -41.22
C TRP A 29 19.63 1.20 -40.35
N LEU A 30 18.55 1.83 -40.80
CA LEU A 30 17.72 2.69 -39.96
C LEU A 30 17.01 1.79 -38.96
N ILE A 31 17.53 1.72 -37.74
CA ILE A 31 16.75 1.34 -36.57
C ILE A 31 15.74 2.48 -36.38
N VAL A 32 14.55 2.31 -36.95
CA VAL A 32 13.40 3.13 -36.56
C VAL A 32 13.06 2.69 -35.14
N ALA A 33 13.53 3.45 -34.16
CA ALA A 33 12.98 3.41 -32.82
C ALA A 33 11.52 3.83 -32.96
N SER A 34 10.62 2.85 -33.02
CA SER A 34 9.20 3.09 -32.86
C SER A 34 9.03 3.68 -31.46
N VAL A 35 8.80 4.99 -31.39
CA VAL A 35 8.23 5.63 -30.21
C VAL A 35 6.82 5.06 -30.09
N GLY A 36 6.70 3.90 -29.46
CA GLY A 36 5.42 3.35 -29.06
C GLY A 36 4.83 4.35 -28.09
N THR A 37 3.84 5.12 -28.53
CA THR A 37 3.02 5.89 -27.62
C THR A 37 2.35 4.88 -26.70
N ALA A 38 2.82 4.78 -25.45
CA ALA A 38 2.18 3.95 -24.45
C ALA A 38 0.68 4.28 -24.43
N ALA A 39 -0.17 3.25 -24.35
CA ALA A 39 -1.60 3.43 -24.24
C ALA A 39 -1.94 4.36 -23.07
N ASP A 40 -3.02 5.14 -23.19
CA ASP A 40 -3.53 5.88 -22.05
C ASP A 40 -4.07 4.87 -21.03
N ARG A 41 -3.95 5.19 -19.75
CA ARG A 41 -4.44 4.34 -18.66
C ARG A 41 -5.47 5.06 -17.83
N LEU A 42 -6.59 4.41 -17.58
CA LEU A 42 -7.67 4.89 -16.73
C LEU A 42 -7.65 4.12 -15.41
N GLU A 43 -7.57 4.84 -14.29
CA GLU A 43 -7.68 4.29 -12.93
C GLU A 43 -8.99 4.78 -12.30
N LEU A 44 -9.91 3.87 -11.99
CA LEU A 44 -11.19 4.21 -11.35
C LEU A 44 -11.05 4.30 -9.83
N LEU A 45 -11.99 4.99 -9.19
CA LEU A 45 -12.06 5.07 -7.72
C LEU A 45 -12.29 3.71 -7.03
N SER A 46 -12.74 2.71 -7.77
CA SER A 46 -12.83 1.32 -7.32
C SER A 46 -11.48 0.57 -7.29
N GLY A 47 -10.40 1.20 -7.79
CA GLY A 47 -9.10 0.57 -8.00
C GLY A 47 -8.97 -0.18 -9.33
N VAL A 48 -10.05 -0.26 -10.12
CA VAL A 48 -10.01 -0.86 -11.46
C VAL A 48 -9.14 -0.02 -12.39
N GLN A 49 -8.24 -0.68 -13.12
CA GLN A 49 -7.39 -0.06 -14.13
C GLN A 49 -7.74 -0.58 -15.52
N LEU A 50 -7.85 0.32 -16.50
CA LEU A 50 -8.15 0.02 -17.90
C LEU A 50 -7.12 0.68 -18.80
N ASP A 51 -6.52 -0.09 -19.70
CA ASP A 51 -5.67 0.45 -20.76
C ASP A 51 -6.52 0.72 -22.02
N GLY A 52 -6.22 1.83 -22.68
CA GLY A 52 -7.03 2.31 -23.79
C GLY A 52 -6.56 3.65 -24.32
N LYS A 53 -7.51 4.46 -24.75
CA LYS A 53 -7.25 5.78 -25.33
C LYS A 53 -8.27 6.79 -24.86
N VAL A 54 -7.82 7.93 -24.37
CA VAL A 54 -8.69 9.08 -24.19
C VAL A 54 -8.93 9.72 -25.55
N THR A 55 -10.19 9.73 -25.99
CA THR A 55 -10.55 10.18 -27.35
C THR A 55 -11.11 11.60 -27.39
N ALA A 56 -11.63 12.10 -26.27
CA ALA A 56 -12.08 13.48 -26.13
C ALA A 56 -12.08 13.93 -24.67
N ILE A 57 -11.78 15.21 -24.41
CA ILE A 57 -11.84 15.81 -23.07
C ILE A 57 -12.69 17.08 -23.13
N ARG A 58 -13.72 17.15 -22.29
CA ARG A 58 -14.63 18.31 -22.19
C ARG A 58 -14.45 18.95 -20.82
N LYS A 59 -13.53 19.92 -20.76
CA LYS A 59 -13.05 20.52 -19.50
C LYS A 59 -14.14 21.25 -18.72
N GLU A 60 -15.01 21.99 -19.39
CA GLU A 60 -16.09 22.74 -18.74
C GLU A 60 -17.10 21.79 -18.07
N ALA A 61 -17.40 20.66 -18.73
CA ALA A 61 -18.29 19.62 -18.21
C ALA A 61 -17.61 18.61 -17.26
N LYS A 62 -16.28 18.72 -17.08
CA LYS A 62 -15.44 17.81 -16.26
C LYS A 62 -15.64 16.33 -16.62
N GLU A 63 -15.58 16.01 -17.90
CA GLU A 63 -15.70 14.63 -18.39
C GLU A 63 -14.75 14.36 -19.57
N PHE A 64 -14.54 13.07 -19.86
CA PHE A 64 -13.76 12.62 -21.00
C PHE A 64 -14.29 11.29 -21.53
N ASP A 65 -14.03 11.03 -22.80
CA ASP A 65 -14.32 9.73 -23.42
C ASP A 65 -13.08 8.84 -23.36
N PHE A 66 -13.28 7.62 -22.89
CA PHE A 66 -12.26 6.59 -22.87
C PHE A 66 -12.72 5.42 -23.73
N GLU A 67 -11.86 5.03 -24.66
CA GLU A 67 -12.07 3.88 -25.53
C GLU A 67 -11.12 2.77 -25.12
N ALA A 68 -11.67 1.61 -24.78
CA ALA A 68 -10.92 0.42 -24.39
C ALA A 68 -11.39 -0.78 -25.20
N THR A 69 -10.51 -1.74 -25.45
CA THR A 69 -10.90 -3.02 -26.06
C THR A 69 -11.17 -4.01 -24.95
N ILE A 70 -12.43 -4.44 -24.83
CA ILE A 70 -12.86 -5.44 -23.84
C ILE A 70 -13.41 -6.64 -24.61
N ALA A 71 -12.83 -7.82 -24.37
CA ALA A 71 -13.20 -9.06 -25.07
C ALA A 71 -13.24 -8.94 -26.61
N GLY A 72 -12.26 -8.23 -27.19
CA GLY A 72 -12.14 -8.04 -28.64
C GLY A 72 -13.12 -7.04 -29.25
N LYS A 73 -13.94 -6.35 -28.43
CA LYS A 73 -14.83 -5.27 -28.89
C LYS A 73 -14.36 -3.93 -28.34
N ALA A 74 -14.29 -2.93 -29.21
CA ALA A 74 -14.05 -1.55 -28.80
C ALA A 74 -15.28 -1.02 -28.05
N ILE A 75 -15.07 -0.60 -26.81
CA ILE A 75 -16.09 0.02 -25.97
C ILE A 75 -15.63 1.44 -25.69
N ARG A 76 -16.46 2.41 -26.07
CA ARG A 76 -16.29 3.81 -25.73
C ARG A 76 -17.26 4.17 -24.62
N LYS A 77 -16.75 4.75 -23.54
CA LYS A 77 -17.54 5.24 -22.42
C LYS A 77 -17.10 6.64 -22.03
N THR A 78 -18.07 7.48 -21.69
CA THR A 78 -17.83 8.77 -21.07
C THR A 78 -17.69 8.60 -19.57
N TYR A 79 -16.63 9.16 -19.01
CA TYR A 79 -16.36 9.19 -17.59
C TYR A 79 -16.34 10.63 -17.10
N ARG A 80 -16.96 10.89 -15.96
CA ARG A 80 -16.80 12.16 -15.27
C ARG A 80 -15.50 12.14 -14.46
N PHE A 81 -14.89 13.31 -14.27
CA PHE A 81 -13.63 13.43 -13.51
C PHE A 81 -13.80 12.95 -12.06
N ASP A 82 -14.99 13.15 -11.48
CA ASP A 82 -15.37 12.73 -10.12
C ASP A 82 -15.56 11.22 -9.94
N GLU A 83 -15.58 10.44 -11.03
CA GLU A 83 -15.70 8.97 -11.02
C GLU A 83 -14.35 8.24 -11.16
N VAL A 84 -13.30 9.01 -11.45
CA VAL A 84 -12.01 8.51 -11.92
C VAL A 84 -10.92 8.92 -10.95
N HIS A 85 -10.14 7.96 -10.48
CA HIS A 85 -8.99 8.26 -9.64
C HIS A 85 -7.95 9.07 -10.41
N ALA A 86 -7.41 8.47 -11.46
CA ALA A 86 -6.35 9.05 -12.25
C ALA A 86 -6.47 8.61 -13.70
N VAL A 87 -5.92 9.44 -14.58
CA VAL A 87 -5.74 9.11 -15.99
C VAL A 87 -4.29 9.37 -16.38
N THR A 88 -3.62 8.38 -16.93
CA THR A 88 -2.29 8.56 -17.54
C THR A 88 -2.50 8.84 -19.01
N LEU A 89 -2.14 10.06 -19.42
CA LEU A 89 -2.24 10.54 -20.79
C LEU A 89 -0.84 10.67 -21.35
N GLN A 90 -0.53 9.95 -22.43
CA GLN A 90 0.79 10.03 -23.10
C GLN A 90 1.96 9.86 -22.11
N GLY A 91 1.84 8.93 -21.17
CA GLY A 91 2.86 8.66 -20.15
C GLY A 91 2.88 9.63 -18.96
N LYS A 92 2.01 10.65 -18.93
CA LYS A 92 1.88 11.57 -17.78
C LYS A 92 0.62 11.27 -16.98
N ARG A 93 0.80 10.91 -15.71
CA ARG A 93 -0.31 10.62 -14.79
C ARG A 93 -0.95 11.90 -14.26
N HIS A 94 -2.27 11.98 -14.38
CA HIS A 94 -3.11 13.06 -13.88
C HIS A 94 -4.12 12.50 -12.88
N VAL A 95 -3.98 12.83 -11.61
CA VAL A 95 -4.99 12.50 -10.59
C VAL A 95 -6.18 13.44 -10.78
N LEU A 96 -7.34 12.89 -11.13
CA LEU A 96 -8.58 13.65 -11.35
C LEU A 96 -9.37 13.75 -10.05
N THR A 97 -9.59 12.61 -9.41
CA THR A 97 -10.13 12.49 -8.06
C THR A 97 -9.14 11.69 -7.23
N PRO A 98 -8.52 12.28 -6.20
CA PRO A 98 -7.72 11.48 -5.29
C PRO A 98 -8.54 10.29 -4.79
N LEU A 99 -7.99 9.06 -4.88
CA LEU A 99 -8.47 8.00 -4.00
C LEU A 99 -8.42 8.61 -2.61
N PRO A 100 -9.45 8.41 -1.77
CA PRO A 100 -9.40 8.92 -0.42
C PRO A 100 -8.10 8.41 0.19
N ASP A 101 -7.12 9.32 0.32
CA ASP A 101 -6.11 9.18 1.36
C ASP A 101 -6.95 9.04 2.62
N PRO A 102 -6.70 8.04 3.48
CA PRO A 102 -7.24 8.05 4.83
C PRO A 102 -6.65 9.29 5.52
N ASP A 103 -7.28 10.44 5.29
CA ASP A 103 -7.04 11.66 6.03
C ASP A 103 -7.94 11.62 7.27
N PRO A 104 -7.37 11.56 8.49
CA PRO A 104 -8.17 11.46 9.71
C PRO A 104 -9.00 12.72 10.00
N GLY A 105 -8.83 13.79 9.21
CA GLY A 105 -9.42 15.10 9.46
C GLY A 105 -10.67 15.46 8.65
N SER A 106 -10.83 14.96 7.42
CA SER A 106 -12.00 15.28 6.57
C SER A 106 -11.93 14.54 5.21
N SER A 107 -12.27 13.26 5.19
CA SER A 107 -12.85 12.65 3.99
C SER A 107 -13.89 11.63 4.42
N THR A 108 -15.15 11.85 4.09
CA THR A 108 -16.21 10.90 4.41
C THR A 108 -15.96 9.64 3.59
N VAL A 109 -15.41 8.59 4.22
CA VAL A 109 -15.44 7.25 3.63
C VAL A 109 -16.86 7.05 3.10
N PRO A 110 -17.07 6.72 1.81
CA PRO A 110 -18.41 6.72 1.23
C PRO A 110 -19.31 5.83 2.08
N GLN A 111 -20.36 6.39 2.69
CA GLN A 111 -21.21 5.60 3.57
C GLN A 111 -22.09 4.69 2.70
N ARG A 112 -21.67 3.42 2.56
CA ARG A 112 -22.36 2.43 1.74
C ARG A 112 -23.22 1.52 2.60
N SER A 113 -24.37 1.15 2.08
CA SER A 113 -25.21 0.10 2.66
C SER A 113 -24.50 -1.26 2.64
N ILE A 114 -24.99 -2.19 3.46
CA ILE A 114 -24.48 -3.57 3.49
C ILE A 114 -24.65 -4.25 2.12
N ALA A 115 -25.76 -3.96 1.43
CA ALA A 115 -26.07 -4.53 0.13
C ALA A 115 -25.08 -4.07 -0.95
N GLU A 116 -24.74 -2.77 -0.98
CA GLU A 116 -23.77 -2.22 -1.93
C GLU A 116 -22.36 -2.80 -1.70
N VAL A 117 -21.91 -2.88 -0.45
CA VAL A 117 -20.60 -3.47 -0.14
C VAL A 117 -20.55 -4.94 -0.57
N ARG A 118 -21.58 -5.72 -0.29
CA ARG A 118 -21.67 -7.12 -0.76
C ARG A 118 -21.63 -7.22 -2.28
N GLN A 119 -22.33 -6.34 -2.99
CA GLN A 119 -22.31 -6.34 -4.46
C GLN A 119 -20.91 -6.03 -5.02
N ILE A 120 -20.22 -5.06 -4.42
CA ILE A 120 -18.83 -4.71 -4.79
C ILE A 120 -17.90 -5.91 -4.60
N ILE A 121 -17.98 -6.56 -3.43
CA ILE A 121 -17.16 -7.73 -3.10
C ILE A 121 -17.42 -8.88 -4.07
N GLN A 122 -18.70 -9.21 -4.31
CA GLN A 122 -19.08 -10.31 -5.20
C GLN A 122 -18.62 -10.05 -6.64
N ARG A 123 -18.82 -8.84 -7.17
CA ARG A 123 -18.35 -8.49 -8.52
C ARG A 123 -16.84 -8.64 -8.62
N ALA A 124 -16.11 -8.04 -7.68
CA ALA A 124 -14.65 -8.04 -7.73
C ALA A 124 -14.07 -9.46 -7.63
N GLY A 125 -14.65 -10.32 -6.79
CA GLY A 125 -14.20 -11.70 -6.63
C GLY A 125 -14.50 -12.64 -7.81
N GLN A 126 -15.57 -12.37 -8.56
CA GLN A 126 -15.96 -13.15 -9.74
C GLN A 126 -15.21 -12.72 -11.00
N GLU A 127 -14.75 -11.47 -11.05
CA GLU A 127 -14.01 -10.93 -12.19
C GLU A 127 -12.50 -11.07 -11.99
N LEU A 128 -11.85 -11.67 -12.98
CA LEU A 128 -10.38 -11.71 -13.05
C LEU A 128 -9.83 -10.26 -13.07
N PRO A 129 -8.73 -9.97 -12.36
CA PRO A 129 -8.06 -8.68 -12.47
C PRO A 129 -7.64 -8.37 -13.91
N SER A 130 -7.56 -7.09 -14.27
CA SER A 130 -7.20 -6.68 -15.64
C SER A 130 -5.85 -7.23 -16.10
N TRP A 131 -4.86 -7.31 -15.19
CA TRP A 131 -3.53 -7.85 -15.45
C TRP A 131 -3.49 -9.37 -15.64
N TRP A 132 -4.58 -10.09 -15.38
CA TRP A 132 -4.56 -11.56 -15.26
C TRP A 132 -4.02 -12.27 -16.50
N ASN A 133 -4.41 -11.82 -17.69
CA ASN A 133 -4.00 -12.45 -18.95
C ASN A 133 -2.61 -12.00 -19.42
N GLU A 134 -2.09 -10.91 -18.88
CA GLU A 134 -0.78 -10.34 -19.23
C GLU A 134 0.34 -10.94 -18.37
N VAL A 135 0.01 -11.35 -17.15
CA VAL A 135 0.97 -11.88 -16.19
C VAL A 135 1.09 -13.40 -16.38
N PRO A 136 2.27 -13.94 -16.74
CA PRO A 136 2.46 -15.38 -16.82
C PRO A 136 2.39 -16.02 -15.43
N LEU A 137 1.96 -17.28 -15.40
CA LEU A 137 2.10 -18.11 -14.21
C LEU A 137 3.56 -18.58 -14.14
N ASP A 138 4.39 -17.88 -13.35
CA ASP A 138 5.83 -18.12 -13.22
C ASP A 138 6.20 -18.52 -11.77
N TYR A 139 6.77 -19.71 -11.62
CA TYR A 139 7.28 -20.24 -10.36
C TYR A 139 8.34 -21.33 -10.58
N PRO A 140 9.25 -21.56 -9.62
CA PRO A 140 10.25 -22.61 -9.73
C PRO A 140 9.62 -24.01 -9.88
N GLN A 141 10.11 -24.80 -10.82
CA GLN A 141 9.62 -26.18 -11.04
C GLN A 141 9.87 -27.11 -9.84
N THR A 142 10.76 -26.72 -8.92
CA THR A 142 11.05 -27.45 -7.69
C THR A 142 10.03 -27.19 -6.57
N LEU A 143 9.09 -26.26 -6.77
CA LEU A 143 8.12 -25.86 -5.76
C LEU A 143 7.06 -26.95 -5.59
N ASP A 144 6.86 -27.41 -4.36
CA ASP A 144 5.84 -28.39 -4.01
C ASP A 144 4.46 -27.70 -3.92
N LEU A 145 3.69 -27.82 -5.01
CA LEU A 145 2.37 -27.20 -5.15
C LEU A 145 1.28 -27.89 -4.33
N SER A 146 1.52 -29.10 -3.78
CA SER A 146 0.61 -29.69 -2.79
C SER A 146 0.54 -28.83 -1.52
N TRP A 147 1.57 -28.02 -1.29
CA TRP A 147 1.70 -27.04 -0.23
C TRP A 147 1.05 -27.50 1.08
N PRO A 148 1.63 -28.48 1.79
CA PRO A 148 1.01 -29.02 2.99
C PRO A 148 0.91 -27.97 4.10
N LEU A 149 -0.11 -28.07 4.96
CA LEU A 149 -0.29 -27.16 6.11
C LEU A 149 0.92 -27.14 7.06
N LYS A 150 1.61 -28.28 7.16
CA LYS A 150 2.81 -28.47 7.98
C LYS A 150 3.98 -28.89 7.10
N PRO A 151 4.77 -27.96 6.58
CA PRO A 151 5.93 -28.31 5.78
C PRO A 151 6.97 -29.06 6.61
N GLN A 152 7.64 -30.02 5.99
CA GLN A 152 8.69 -30.83 6.61
C GLN A 152 10.07 -30.33 6.17
N GLY A 153 11.06 -30.49 7.05
CA GLY A 153 12.46 -30.15 6.78
C GLY A 153 12.82 -28.69 7.06
N ALA A 154 14.06 -28.34 6.71
CA ALA A 154 14.59 -26.99 6.88
C ALA A 154 13.92 -25.98 5.95
N TRP A 155 14.04 -24.69 6.28
CA TRP A 155 13.57 -23.61 5.43
C TRP A 155 14.19 -23.69 4.02
N ASN A 156 13.34 -23.83 3.01
CA ASN A 156 13.67 -23.92 1.61
C ASN A 156 12.58 -23.26 0.75
N ASN A 157 12.79 -21.99 0.40
CA ASN A 157 11.88 -21.19 -0.42
C ASN A 157 11.84 -21.60 -1.90
N GLN A 158 12.64 -22.59 -2.34
CA GLN A 158 12.53 -23.18 -3.67
C GLN A 158 11.65 -24.43 -3.70
N ARG A 159 11.25 -24.94 -2.53
CA ARG A 159 10.41 -26.13 -2.38
C ARG A 159 9.10 -25.87 -1.66
N ASN A 160 9.04 -24.91 -0.74
CA ASN A 160 7.82 -24.59 -0.03
C ASN A 160 7.17 -23.30 -0.53
N VAL A 161 5.91 -23.38 -0.99
CA VAL A 161 5.14 -22.23 -1.51
C VAL A 161 5.05 -21.09 -0.50
N GLY A 162 4.76 -21.35 0.77
CA GLY A 162 4.64 -20.30 1.79
C GLY A 162 5.95 -19.55 2.00
N GLN A 163 7.07 -20.26 1.98
CA GLN A 163 8.41 -19.68 2.11
C GLN A 163 8.83 -18.96 0.82
N TYR A 164 8.45 -19.46 -0.36
CA TYR A 164 8.61 -18.77 -1.64
C TYR A 164 7.86 -17.45 -1.66
N ILE A 165 6.59 -17.46 -1.24
CA ILE A 165 5.78 -16.25 -1.12
C ILE A 165 6.48 -15.24 -0.19
N TRP A 166 6.98 -15.70 0.96
CA TRP A 166 7.62 -14.83 1.94
C TRP A 166 8.97 -14.24 1.48
N ASP A 167 9.86 -15.05 0.93
CA ASP A 167 11.22 -14.61 0.59
C ASP A 167 11.34 -14.04 -0.83
N ILE A 168 10.49 -14.46 -1.76
CA ILE A 168 10.59 -14.11 -3.18
C ILE A 168 9.43 -13.24 -3.65
N ILE A 169 8.19 -13.49 -3.24
CA ILE A 169 7.06 -12.67 -3.72
C ILE A 169 6.94 -11.36 -2.94
N HIS A 170 6.82 -11.43 -1.61
CA HIS A 170 6.57 -10.25 -0.78
C HIS A 170 7.57 -9.09 -0.99
N PRO A 171 8.90 -9.32 -1.05
CA PRO A 171 9.84 -8.22 -1.22
C PRO A 171 9.98 -7.73 -2.67
N ASN A 172 9.28 -8.31 -3.66
CA ASN A 172 9.44 -7.96 -5.08
C ASN A 172 8.10 -7.52 -5.70
N PRO A 173 7.81 -6.20 -5.82
CA PRO A 173 6.59 -5.68 -6.42
C PRO A 173 6.23 -6.27 -7.78
N ASP A 174 7.23 -6.41 -8.66
CA ASP A 174 7.05 -7.00 -10.00
C ASP A 174 6.60 -8.47 -9.97
N ARG A 175 6.70 -9.15 -8.82
CA ARG A 175 6.28 -10.54 -8.61
C ARG A 175 4.96 -10.67 -7.87
N TRP A 176 4.36 -9.59 -7.38
CA TRP A 176 3.12 -9.68 -6.60
C TRP A 176 1.96 -10.30 -7.39
N GLN A 177 1.77 -9.87 -8.64
CA GLN A 177 0.72 -10.39 -9.51
C GLN A 177 0.94 -11.88 -9.84
N SER A 178 2.17 -12.28 -10.19
CA SER A 178 2.48 -13.68 -10.50
C SER A 178 2.36 -14.58 -9.26
N GLY A 179 2.76 -14.08 -8.09
CA GLY A 179 2.57 -14.78 -6.82
C GLY A 179 1.09 -14.96 -6.46
N ILE A 180 0.24 -13.95 -6.67
CA ILE A 180 -1.21 -14.10 -6.51
C ILE A 180 -1.75 -15.15 -7.48
N LYS A 181 -1.34 -15.09 -8.76
CA LYS A 181 -1.75 -16.06 -9.78
C LYS A 181 -1.35 -17.49 -9.42
N LEU A 182 -0.17 -17.69 -8.82
CA LEU A 182 0.26 -18.97 -8.27
C LEU A 182 -0.69 -19.49 -7.19
N VAL A 183 -1.11 -18.65 -6.25
CA VAL A 183 -2.02 -19.11 -5.17
C VAL A 183 -3.40 -19.46 -5.70
N HIS A 184 -3.92 -18.76 -6.72
CA HIS A 184 -5.15 -19.18 -7.39
C HIS A 184 -4.98 -20.55 -8.06
N HIS A 185 -3.88 -20.77 -8.77
CA HIS A 185 -3.58 -22.06 -9.39
C HIS A 185 -3.56 -23.19 -8.35
N ILE A 186 -2.96 -22.96 -7.19
CA ILE A 186 -2.95 -23.93 -6.09
C ILE A 186 -4.35 -24.13 -5.48
N ALA A 187 -5.13 -23.06 -5.30
CA ALA A 187 -6.51 -23.15 -4.81
C ALA A 187 -7.39 -23.99 -5.75
N ASP A 188 -7.17 -23.91 -7.06
CA ASP A 188 -7.86 -24.74 -8.05
C ASP A 188 -7.49 -26.23 -7.93
N MET A 189 -6.26 -26.55 -7.51
CA MET A 189 -5.85 -27.93 -7.23
C MET A 189 -6.49 -28.46 -5.95
N HIS A 190 -6.67 -27.61 -4.93
CA HIS A 190 -7.20 -28.00 -3.62
C HIS A 190 -8.74 -27.94 -3.50
N GLN A 191 -9.49 -27.87 -4.60
CA GLN A 191 -10.96 -27.75 -4.57
C GLN A 191 -11.66 -28.86 -3.76
N GLN A 192 -11.05 -30.05 -3.66
CA GLN A 192 -11.56 -31.20 -2.89
C GLN A 192 -10.91 -31.36 -1.50
N GLU A 193 -10.09 -30.39 -1.08
CA GLU A 193 -9.32 -30.43 0.17
C GLU A 193 -9.67 -29.22 1.05
N PRO A 194 -10.79 -29.25 1.80
CA PRO A 194 -11.36 -28.05 2.44
C PRO A 194 -10.40 -27.29 3.35
N ALA A 195 -9.52 -27.99 4.05
CA ALA A 195 -8.54 -27.37 4.95
C ALA A 195 -7.43 -26.62 4.19
N LEU A 196 -6.95 -27.17 3.07
CA LEU A 196 -5.96 -26.52 2.22
C LEU A 196 -6.59 -25.35 1.48
N LEU A 197 -7.78 -25.56 0.91
CA LEU A 197 -8.53 -24.55 0.18
C LEU A 197 -8.82 -23.32 1.04
N LYS A 198 -9.19 -23.54 2.32
CA LYS A 198 -9.34 -22.45 3.29
C LYS A 198 -8.03 -21.66 3.46
N ARG A 199 -6.88 -22.33 3.63
CA ARG A 199 -5.56 -21.68 3.76
C ARG A 199 -5.19 -20.91 2.49
N ASP A 200 -5.54 -21.43 1.32
CA ASP A 200 -5.30 -20.77 0.05
C ASP A 200 -6.14 -19.48 -0.07
N TRP A 201 -7.43 -19.54 0.29
CA TRP A 201 -8.30 -18.36 0.32
C TRP A 201 -7.87 -17.32 1.35
N GLU A 202 -7.45 -17.73 2.55
CA GLU A 202 -6.83 -16.81 3.52
C GLU A 202 -5.59 -16.14 2.95
N THR A 203 -4.78 -16.88 2.18
CA THR A 203 -3.58 -16.35 1.53
C THR A 203 -3.92 -15.39 0.38
N LEU A 204 -4.88 -15.73 -0.47
CA LEU A 204 -5.38 -14.81 -1.51
C LEU A 204 -5.91 -13.52 -0.90
N GLY A 205 -6.75 -13.65 0.12
CA GLY A 205 -7.29 -12.53 0.88
C GLY A 205 -6.20 -11.62 1.43
N ARG A 206 -5.19 -12.22 2.08
CA ARG A 206 -4.01 -11.51 2.58
C ARG A 206 -3.21 -10.83 1.48
N MET A 207 -2.91 -11.51 0.37
CA MET A 207 -2.08 -10.95 -0.70
C MET A 207 -2.79 -9.83 -1.45
N TYR A 208 -4.09 -9.95 -1.75
CA TYR A 208 -4.86 -8.85 -2.31
C TYR A 208 -4.91 -7.64 -1.36
N PHE A 209 -5.03 -7.88 -0.05
CA PHE A 209 -5.00 -6.83 0.96
C PHE A 209 -3.64 -6.12 1.02
N GLU A 210 -2.56 -6.88 1.24
CA GLU A 210 -1.25 -6.36 1.61
C GLU A 210 -0.40 -5.94 0.40
N LEU A 211 -0.53 -6.64 -0.73
CA LEU A 211 0.28 -6.37 -1.93
C LEU A 211 -0.43 -5.38 -2.86
N LEU A 212 -1.71 -5.61 -3.14
CA LEU A 212 -2.44 -4.84 -4.17
C LEU A 212 -3.41 -3.79 -3.60
N ARG A 213 -3.70 -3.83 -2.29
CA ARG A 213 -4.77 -3.02 -1.66
C ARG A 213 -6.13 -3.16 -2.34
N ASP A 214 -6.38 -4.33 -2.90
CA ASP A 214 -7.66 -4.67 -3.52
C ASP A 214 -8.62 -5.16 -2.44
N TYR A 215 -9.13 -4.21 -1.63
CA TYR A 215 -10.04 -4.53 -0.52
C TYR A 215 -11.31 -5.30 -0.95
N PRO A 216 -11.94 -5.01 -2.11
CA PRO A 216 -13.03 -5.84 -2.62
C PRO A 216 -12.65 -7.31 -2.81
N ARG A 217 -11.55 -7.60 -3.54
CA ARG A 217 -11.12 -8.99 -3.79
C ARG A 217 -10.58 -9.65 -2.53
N ALA A 218 -9.86 -8.90 -1.69
CA ALA A 218 -9.41 -9.38 -0.39
C ALA A 218 -10.59 -9.85 0.45
N ALA A 219 -11.63 -9.01 0.58
CA ALA A 219 -12.84 -9.36 1.32
C ALA A 219 -13.52 -10.61 0.75
N TYR A 220 -13.60 -10.74 -0.58
CA TYR A 220 -14.22 -11.90 -1.22
C TYR A 220 -13.55 -13.22 -0.80
N TRP A 221 -12.22 -13.29 -0.88
CA TRP A 221 -11.48 -14.50 -0.50
C TRP A 221 -11.53 -14.76 1.00
N LEU A 222 -11.48 -13.71 1.84
CA LEU A 222 -11.60 -13.85 3.29
C LEU A 222 -13.01 -14.30 3.71
N GLU A 223 -14.07 -13.81 3.07
CA GLU A 223 -15.45 -14.28 3.30
C GLU A 223 -15.57 -15.77 2.98
N ARG A 224 -15.02 -16.23 1.85
CA ARG A 224 -15.02 -17.66 1.48
C ARG A 224 -14.21 -18.53 2.45
N ALA A 225 -13.10 -18.00 2.97
CA ALA A 225 -12.32 -18.66 4.01
C ALA A 225 -13.08 -18.79 5.36
N GLY A 226 -14.18 -18.05 5.54
CA GLY A 226 -14.96 -18.09 6.78
C GLY A 226 -14.19 -17.57 7.99
N VAL A 227 -13.33 -16.56 7.80
CA VAL A 227 -12.55 -15.96 8.88
C VAL A 227 -13.46 -15.18 9.84
N THR A 228 -13.14 -15.20 11.13
CA THR A 228 -13.89 -14.47 12.17
C THR A 228 -13.01 -13.43 12.85
N GLY A 229 -13.61 -12.48 13.56
CA GLY A 229 -12.87 -11.42 14.26
C GLY A 229 -11.86 -11.90 15.30
N ARG A 230 -11.95 -13.18 15.71
CA ARG A 230 -10.96 -13.83 16.59
C ARG A 230 -9.62 -14.10 15.91
N GLN A 231 -9.57 -14.00 14.58
CA GLN A 231 -8.41 -14.34 13.77
C GLN A 231 -7.80 -13.07 13.15
N PRO A 232 -6.46 -13.00 12.96
CA PRO A 232 -5.83 -11.86 12.29
C PRO A 232 -6.42 -11.57 10.89
N MET A 233 -6.75 -12.61 10.12
CA MET A 233 -7.37 -12.46 8.81
C MET A 233 -8.80 -11.92 8.90
N GLY A 234 -9.54 -12.21 9.98
CA GLY A 234 -10.84 -11.59 10.21
C GLY A 234 -10.75 -10.10 10.55
N ILE A 235 -9.67 -9.65 11.18
CA ILE A 235 -9.43 -8.21 11.36
C ILE A 235 -9.16 -7.53 10.02
N LYS A 236 -8.44 -8.18 9.09
CA LYS A 236 -8.28 -7.67 7.72
C LYS A 236 -9.60 -7.62 6.96
N LEU A 237 -10.47 -8.60 7.14
CA LEU A 237 -11.82 -8.56 6.55
C LEU A 237 -12.65 -7.40 7.13
N ALA A 238 -12.58 -7.18 8.45
CA ALA A 238 -13.22 -6.04 9.09
C ALA A 238 -12.69 -4.71 8.54
N GLU A 239 -11.39 -4.60 8.33
CA GLU A 239 -10.78 -3.42 7.70
C GLU A 239 -11.22 -3.27 6.25
N CYS A 240 -11.34 -4.35 5.47
CA CYS A 240 -11.90 -4.28 4.11
C CYS A 240 -13.30 -3.68 4.14
N TYR A 241 -14.18 -4.13 5.05
CA TYR A 241 -15.52 -3.54 5.18
C TYR A 241 -15.48 -2.05 5.53
N TYR A 242 -14.57 -1.64 6.42
CA TYR A 242 -14.40 -0.24 6.76
C TYR A 242 -13.92 0.59 5.56
N ARG A 243 -12.89 0.14 4.84
CA ARG A 243 -12.35 0.80 3.63
C ARG A 243 -13.37 0.83 2.48
N LEU A 244 -14.25 -0.17 2.40
CA LEU A 244 -15.38 -0.19 1.46
C LEU A 244 -16.55 0.69 1.91
N GLY A 245 -16.46 1.36 3.05
CA GLY A 245 -17.44 2.34 3.48
C GLY A 245 -18.58 1.80 4.32
N ASN A 246 -18.42 0.62 4.90
CA ASN A 246 -19.38 0.05 5.82
C ASN A 246 -18.77 -0.20 7.20
N ARG A 247 -18.81 0.85 8.03
CA ARG A 247 -18.40 0.83 9.44
C ARG A 247 -19.15 -0.23 10.25
N THR A 248 -20.45 -0.40 10.04
CA THR A 248 -21.27 -1.35 10.80
C THR A 248 -20.81 -2.80 10.62
N MET A 249 -20.48 -3.20 9.39
CA MET A 249 -19.94 -4.54 9.11
C MET A 249 -18.58 -4.75 9.77
N ALA A 250 -17.70 -3.75 9.71
CA ALA A 250 -16.41 -3.79 10.40
C ALA A 250 -16.59 -3.94 11.93
N GLU A 251 -17.41 -3.09 12.54
CA GLU A 251 -17.66 -3.10 13.98
C GLU A 251 -18.28 -4.42 14.45
N LYS A 252 -19.18 -5.02 13.67
CA LYS A 252 -19.77 -6.33 13.97
C LYS A 252 -18.70 -7.43 14.09
N MET A 253 -17.70 -7.42 13.21
CA MET A 253 -16.59 -8.38 13.30
C MET A 253 -15.73 -8.16 14.56
N LEU A 254 -15.70 -6.95 15.11
CA LEU A 254 -14.94 -6.60 16.31
C LEU A 254 -15.73 -6.84 17.61
N GLN A 255 -16.93 -7.43 17.54
CA GLN A 255 -17.76 -7.81 18.70
C GLN A 255 -17.47 -9.25 19.14
N GLU A 256 -16.18 -9.56 19.33
CA GLU A 256 -15.74 -10.86 19.82
C GLU A 256 -15.33 -10.79 21.30
N PRO A 257 -15.50 -11.88 22.09
CA PRO A 257 -15.06 -11.90 23.49
C PRO A 257 -13.55 -11.69 23.65
N ALA A 258 -12.78 -12.12 22.65
CA ALA A 258 -11.34 -11.93 22.56
C ALA A 258 -10.97 -11.55 21.12
N LEU A 259 -10.10 -10.55 21.00
CA LEU A 259 -9.59 -10.06 19.72
C LEU A 259 -8.07 -10.26 19.64
N PRO A 260 -7.51 -10.52 18.45
CA PRO A 260 -6.08 -10.56 18.27
C PRO A 260 -5.48 -9.16 18.41
N LEU A 261 -4.21 -9.10 18.80
CA LEU A 261 -3.40 -7.88 18.94
C LEU A 261 -3.60 -6.87 17.80
N VAL A 262 -3.64 -7.36 16.56
CA VAL A 262 -3.74 -6.54 15.35
C VAL A 262 -5.04 -5.71 15.28
N ALA A 263 -6.06 -6.04 16.07
CA ALA A 263 -7.31 -5.27 16.14
C ALA A 263 -7.14 -3.90 16.82
N ILE A 264 -6.06 -3.67 17.59
CA ILE A 264 -5.81 -2.39 18.28
C ILE A 264 -5.79 -1.22 17.29
N LYS A 265 -5.10 -1.38 16.15
CA LYS A 265 -5.03 -0.34 15.10
C LYS A 265 -6.41 -0.03 14.53
N LEU A 266 -7.15 -1.06 14.10
CA LEU A 266 -8.47 -0.87 13.49
C LEU A 266 -9.48 -0.27 14.47
N LEU A 267 -9.46 -0.66 15.75
CA LEU A 267 -10.29 -0.01 16.78
C LEU A 267 -9.96 1.48 16.89
N GLY A 268 -8.69 1.85 16.84
CA GLY A 268 -8.23 3.24 16.81
C GLY A 268 -8.74 4.01 15.60
N GLU A 269 -8.63 3.44 14.40
CA GLU A 269 -9.14 4.04 13.16
C GLU A 269 -10.65 4.22 13.16
N LEU A 270 -11.38 3.31 13.81
CA LEU A 270 -12.82 3.44 14.03
C LEU A 270 -13.15 4.48 15.12
N GLY A 271 -12.17 5.17 15.69
CA GLY A 271 -12.37 6.15 16.77
C GLY A 271 -12.78 5.50 18.10
N GLN A 272 -12.57 4.20 18.26
CA GLN A 272 -12.89 3.44 19.48
C GLN A 272 -11.67 3.32 20.39
N THR A 273 -11.03 4.47 20.67
CA THR A 273 -9.75 4.56 21.39
C THR A 273 -9.78 3.82 22.73
N ASP A 274 -10.82 3.99 23.54
CA ASP A 274 -10.91 3.33 24.85
C ASP A 274 -10.96 1.80 24.72
N ARG A 275 -11.63 1.28 23.68
CA ARG A 275 -11.65 -0.16 23.40
C ARG A 275 -10.28 -0.66 22.95
N ALA A 276 -9.57 0.11 22.11
CA ALA A 276 -8.22 -0.21 21.68
C ALA A 276 -7.24 -0.28 22.86
N LEU A 277 -7.29 0.69 23.78
CA LEU A 277 -6.45 0.73 24.97
C LEU A 277 -6.80 -0.41 25.96
N ARG A 278 -8.10 -0.72 26.15
CA ARG A 278 -8.51 -1.89 26.94
C ARG A 278 -8.05 -3.20 26.32
N LEU A 279 -8.09 -3.32 25.00
CA LEU A 279 -7.57 -4.51 24.31
C LEU A 279 -6.06 -4.64 24.52
N ALA A 280 -5.30 -3.55 24.42
CA ALA A 280 -3.86 -3.59 24.69
C ALA A 280 -3.56 -4.04 26.13
N GLN A 281 -4.33 -3.54 27.09
CA GLN A 281 -4.23 -3.92 28.50
C GLN A 281 -4.53 -5.41 28.74
N ALA A 282 -5.42 -6.02 27.95
CA ALA A 282 -5.73 -7.44 28.06
C ALA A 282 -4.55 -8.37 27.72
N PHE A 283 -3.50 -7.86 27.07
CA PHE A 283 -2.26 -8.60 26.79
C PHE A 283 -1.23 -8.51 27.93
N GLN A 284 -1.52 -7.80 29.03
CA GLN A 284 -0.61 -7.75 30.18
C GLN A 284 -0.32 -9.15 30.73
N GLY A 285 0.97 -9.43 30.98
CA GLY A 285 1.46 -10.72 31.44
C GLY A 285 1.69 -11.75 30.33
N THR A 286 1.33 -11.46 29.09
CA THR A 286 1.54 -12.36 27.94
C THR A 286 2.85 -12.03 27.20
N GLN A 287 3.30 -12.92 26.32
CA GLN A 287 4.45 -12.64 25.44
C GLN A 287 4.22 -11.48 24.46
N ALA A 288 2.96 -11.07 24.25
CA ALA A 288 2.59 -9.97 23.35
C ALA A 288 2.40 -8.63 24.09
N GLU A 289 2.65 -8.56 25.41
CA GLU A 289 2.46 -7.35 26.22
C GLU A 289 3.18 -6.12 25.64
N ASN A 290 4.45 -6.27 25.28
CA ASN A 290 5.24 -5.15 24.76
C ASN A 290 4.81 -4.74 23.34
N ASP A 291 4.42 -5.69 22.48
CA ASP A 291 3.88 -5.38 21.16
C ASP A 291 2.53 -4.65 21.28
N ALA A 292 1.69 -5.03 22.24
CA ALA A 292 0.41 -4.37 22.52
C ALA A 292 0.61 -2.94 23.03
N ARG A 293 1.60 -2.73 23.91
CA ARG A 293 1.97 -1.38 24.37
C ARG A 293 2.51 -0.50 23.26
N LEU A 294 3.35 -1.04 22.37
CA LEU A 294 3.82 -0.28 21.20
C LEU A 294 2.65 0.18 20.33
N LEU A 295 1.71 -0.71 20.01
CA LEU A 295 0.52 -0.35 19.21
C LEU A 295 -0.38 0.67 19.92
N ALA A 296 -0.55 0.56 21.25
CA ALA A 296 -1.28 1.55 22.04
C ALA A 296 -0.58 2.91 22.04
N ALA A 297 0.75 2.92 22.18
CA ALA A 297 1.55 4.14 22.14
C ALA A 297 1.52 4.81 20.76
N ASP A 298 1.59 4.02 19.69
CA ASP A 298 1.44 4.48 18.31
C ASP A 298 0.07 5.13 18.08
N LEU A 299 -1.01 4.50 18.55
CA LEU A 299 -2.36 5.04 18.50
C LEU A 299 -2.50 6.35 19.28
N LEU A 300 -1.98 6.40 20.51
CA LEU A 300 -2.02 7.62 21.33
C LEU A 300 -1.27 8.77 20.63
N HIS A 301 -0.12 8.45 20.04
CA HIS A 301 0.67 9.42 19.29
C HIS A 301 -0.08 9.94 18.06
N SER A 302 -0.71 9.06 17.27
CA SER A 302 -1.48 9.47 16.09
C SER A 302 -2.69 10.34 16.43
N LEU A 303 -3.21 10.25 17.66
CA LEU A 303 -4.30 11.08 18.19
C LEU A 303 -3.80 12.39 18.83
N GLY A 304 -2.51 12.70 18.76
CA GLY A 304 -1.93 13.89 19.39
C GLY A 304 -1.76 13.80 20.90
N ARG A 305 -2.00 12.64 21.52
CA ARG A 305 -1.87 12.39 22.98
C ARG A 305 -0.42 12.05 23.33
N GLN A 306 0.49 12.99 23.08
CA GLN A 306 1.94 12.78 23.10
C GLN A 306 2.46 12.29 24.45
N ASP A 307 2.04 12.90 25.56
CA ASP A 307 2.49 12.51 26.90
C ASP A 307 2.07 11.09 27.27
N GLU A 308 0.87 10.67 26.86
CA GLU A 308 0.37 9.31 27.08
C GLU A 308 1.14 8.31 26.22
N ALA A 309 1.40 8.64 24.96
CA ALA A 309 2.22 7.82 24.08
C ALA A 309 3.62 7.59 24.67
N ILE A 310 4.29 8.65 25.12
CA ILE A 310 5.62 8.57 25.75
C ILE A 310 5.57 7.66 26.98
N ARG A 311 4.56 7.79 27.85
CA ARG A 311 4.41 6.90 29.03
C ARG A 311 4.29 5.43 28.65
N GLU A 312 3.54 5.09 27.60
CA GLU A 312 3.44 3.71 27.12
C GLU A 312 4.76 3.20 26.53
N TYR A 313 5.47 4.01 25.75
CA TYR A 313 6.82 3.66 25.28
C TYR A 313 7.81 3.45 26.43
N GLU A 314 7.78 4.30 27.45
CA GLU A 314 8.65 4.18 28.63
C GLU A 314 8.36 2.91 29.44
N LYS A 315 7.12 2.40 29.44
CA LYS A 315 6.80 1.09 30.03
C LYS A 315 7.45 -0.05 29.24
N VAL A 316 7.51 0.06 27.91
CA VAL A 316 8.23 -0.92 27.07
C VAL A 316 9.73 -0.90 27.37
N ILE A 317 10.33 0.29 27.46
CA ILE A 317 11.77 0.45 27.76
C ILE A 317 12.14 -0.12 29.13
N ARG A 318 11.29 0.07 30.15
CA ARG A 318 11.51 -0.41 31.52
C ARG A 318 11.09 -1.86 31.76
N SER A 319 10.52 -2.53 30.77
CA SER A 319 10.08 -3.92 30.90
C SER A 319 11.28 -4.83 31.17
N ASP A 320 11.08 -5.87 31.98
CA ASP A 320 12.01 -6.98 32.20
C ASP A 320 11.53 -8.26 31.50
N LYS A 321 10.35 -8.23 30.87
CA LYS A 321 9.69 -9.37 30.24
C LYS A 321 9.88 -9.34 28.73
N PHE A 322 10.86 -10.10 28.25
CA PHE A 322 11.08 -10.33 26.82
C PHE A 322 11.33 -11.80 26.54
N ARG A 323 10.90 -12.27 25.36
CA ARG A 323 11.09 -13.66 24.95
C ARG A 323 12.54 -14.03 24.63
N ASN A 324 13.37 -13.06 24.25
CA ASN A 324 14.82 -13.19 24.03
C ASN A 324 15.47 -11.81 23.90
N GLU A 325 16.81 -11.76 23.94
CA GLU A 325 17.59 -10.51 23.92
C GLU A 325 17.49 -9.77 22.59
N GLU A 326 17.50 -10.48 21.45
CA GLU A 326 17.37 -9.83 20.13
C GLU A 326 16.02 -9.11 19.97
N TYR A 327 14.93 -9.73 20.44
CA TYR A 327 13.62 -9.11 20.50
C TYR A 327 13.60 -7.95 21.48
N ARG A 328 14.22 -8.09 22.66
CA ARG A 328 14.35 -6.99 23.64
C ARG A 328 15.02 -5.77 23.01
N GLN A 329 16.18 -5.95 22.39
CA GLN A 329 16.93 -4.87 21.77
C GLN A 329 16.09 -4.14 20.72
N ARG A 330 15.48 -4.87 19.77
CA ARG A 330 14.64 -4.27 18.72
C ARG A 330 13.43 -3.54 19.30
N THR A 331 12.73 -4.13 20.26
CA THR A 331 11.50 -3.57 20.82
C THR A 331 11.78 -2.34 21.68
N VAL A 332 12.82 -2.37 22.52
CA VAL A 332 13.26 -1.21 23.32
C VAL A 332 13.75 -0.08 22.40
N GLN A 333 14.53 -0.40 21.37
CA GLN A 333 15.05 0.59 20.43
C GLN A 333 13.92 1.27 19.66
N ARG A 334 12.92 0.52 19.18
CA ARG A 334 11.72 1.11 18.53
C ARG A 334 10.98 2.07 19.46
N ALA A 335 10.78 1.70 20.72
CA ALA A 335 10.14 2.58 21.70
C ALA A 335 10.95 3.87 21.93
N ALA A 336 12.27 3.75 22.12
CA ALA A 336 13.15 4.89 22.32
C ALA A 336 13.20 5.83 21.10
N GLU A 337 13.28 5.27 19.90
CA GLU A 337 13.28 6.05 18.65
C GLU A 337 11.93 6.74 18.40
N SER A 338 10.81 6.11 18.76
CA SER A 338 9.50 6.76 18.70
C SER A 338 9.37 7.92 19.70
N ILE A 339 9.89 7.78 20.93
CA ILE A 339 9.97 8.90 21.89
C ILE A 339 10.84 10.02 21.31
N ALA A 340 12.00 9.69 20.74
CA ALA A 340 12.88 10.68 20.12
C ALA A 340 12.17 11.42 18.98
N ALA A 341 11.47 10.70 18.09
CA ALA A 341 10.71 11.30 17.00
C ALA A 341 9.60 12.25 17.51
N ILE A 342 8.88 11.89 18.58
CA ILE A 342 7.89 12.77 19.22
C ILE A 342 8.55 14.07 19.70
N ARG A 343 9.69 13.95 20.40
CA ARG A 343 10.43 15.12 20.92
C ARG A 343 11.02 16.00 19.81
N LEU A 344 11.27 15.43 18.64
CA LEU A 344 11.77 16.15 17.47
C LEU A 344 10.67 16.79 16.62
N ALA A 345 9.38 16.55 16.91
CA ALA A 345 8.27 16.96 16.05
C ALA A 345 8.25 18.46 15.72
N GLU A 346 8.59 19.34 16.67
CA GLU A 346 8.68 20.79 16.44
C GLU A 346 9.87 21.19 15.56
N LYS A 347 11.00 20.49 15.68
CA LYS A 347 12.20 20.69 14.85
C LYS A 347 12.03 20.10 13.45
N ALA A 348 11.18 19.08 13.31
CA ALA A 348 10.89 18.39 12.07
C ALA A 348 9.80 19.07 11.22
N LYS A 349 9.43 20.33 11.50
CA LYS A 349 8.50 21.11 10.68
C LYS A 349 9.21 21.60 9.41
N VAL A 350 8.76 21.11 8.26
CA VAL A 350 9.45 21.27 6.96
C VAL A 350 9.72 22.74 6.60
N ASP A 351 8.81 23.66 6.95
CA ASP A 351 8.95 25.11 6.74
C ASP A 351 10.01 25.78 7.63
N ARG A 352 10.50 25.07 8.65
CA ARG A 352 11.57 25.49 9.57
C ARG A 352 12.89 24.75 9.33
N VAL A 353 12.97 23.92 8.29
CA VAL A 353 14.18 23.21 7.91
C VAL A 353 14.89 23.99 6.81
N ALA A 354 16.22 24.10 6.92
CA ALA A 354 17.03 24.70 5.88
C ALA A 354 17.00 23.85 4.59
N ASP A 355 17.24 24.51 3.45
CA ASP A 355 17.38 23.80 2.19
C ASP A 355 18.61 22.88 2.26
N GLY A 356 18.45 21.64 1.82
CA GLY A 356 19.49 20.63 1.93
C GLY A 356 18.97 19.20 1.75
N VAL A 357 19.92 18.27 1.74
CA VAL A 357 19.66 16.83 1.75
C VAL A 357 20.03 16.28 3.12
N TYR A 358 19.10 15.59 3.76
CA TYR A 358 19.27 15.04 5.09
C TYR A 358 18.99 13.54 5.09
N SER A 359 19.71 12.79 5.91
CA SER A 359 19.55 11.34 6.01
C SER A 359 19.57 10.87 7.44
N ALA A 360 18.76 9.87 7.74
CA ALA A 360 18.73 9.21 9.04
C ALA A 360 18.22 7.77 8.89
N SER A 361 18.22 7.03 9.99
CA SER A 361 17.68 5.66 10.01
C SER A 361 16.95 5.36 11.30
N SER A 362 15.99 4.45 11.24
CA SER A 362 15.27 3.93 12.40
C SER A 362 15.04 2.43 12.27
N THR A 363 14.84 1.76 13.40
CA THR A 363 14.66 0.32 13.53
C THR A 363 13.35 -0.15 12.92
N GLY A 364 13.43 -0.77 11.74
CA GLY A 364 12.31 -1.43 11.05
C GLY A 364 12.01 -2.84 11.56
N TYR A 365 11.24 -3.60 10.76
CA TYR A 365 10.83 -4.96 11.10
C TYR A 365 12.01 -5.93 11.12
N ASN A 366 12.83 -5.89 10.07
CA ASN A 366 13.90 -6.87 9.81
C ASN A 366 15.29 -6.23 9.80
N GLY A 367 15.40 -4.96 10.15
CA GLY A 367 16.64 -4.21 10.27
C GLY A 367 16.40 -2.71 10.23
N PRO A 368 17.46 -1.88 10.25
CA PRO A 368 17.32 -0.45 10.09
C PRO A 368 16.77 -0.10 8.69
N VAL A 369 15.91 0.91 8.64
CA VAL A 369 15.40 1.55 7.42
C VAL A 369 16.06 2.92 7.33
N HIS A 370 16.78 3.16 6.24
CA HIS A 370 17.48 4.43 5.98
C HIS A 370 16.62 5.29 5.06
N VAL A 371 16.35 6.53 5.49
CA VAL A 371 15.59 7.52 4.74
C VAL A 371 16.49 8.68 4.37
N GLU A 372 16.39 9.14 3.12
CA GLU A 372 16.95 10.39 2.65
C GLU A 372 15.81 11.31 2.21
N LEU A 373 15.95 12.61 2.51
CA LEU A 373 14.98 13.63 2.13
C LEU A 373 15.67 14.89 1.63
N GLU A 374 14.99 15.60 0.71
CA GLU A 374 15.45 16.87 0.15
C GLU A 374 14.45 17.97 0.47
N VAL A 375 14.91 19.00 1.18
CA VAL A 375 14.17 20.23 1.45
C VAL A 375 14.66 21.31 0.50
N ARG A 376 13.74 21.96 -0.21
CA ARG A 376 14.03 23.10 -1.09
C ARG A 376 12.91 24.12 -1.02
N GLY A 377 13.25 25.38 -0.75
CA GLY A 377 12.27 26.45 -0.58
C GLY A 377 11.24 26.17 0.51
N GLY A 378 11.65 25.54 1.61
CA GLY A 378 10.76 25.17 2.72
C GLY A 378 9.74 24.07 2.38
N LYS A 379 10.04 23.22 1.39
CA LYS A 379 9.21 22.07 0.99
C LYS A 379 10.03 20.80 0.82
N LEU A 380 9.44 19.66 1.17
CA LEU A 380 9.94 18.35 0.82
C LEU A 380 9.72 18.09 -0.67
N THR A 381 10.82 18.00 -1.41
CA THR A 381 10.82 17.71 -2.85
C THR A 381 11.10 16.23 -3.13
N ARG A 382 11.83 15.56 -2.22
CA ARG A 382 12.13 14.12 -2.28
C ARG A 382 12.08 13.50 -0.89
N VAL A 383 11.54 12.29 -0.81
CA VAL A 383 11.57 11.41 0.36
C VAL A 383 11.76 9.99 -0.16
N GLU A 384 12.86 9.34 0.16
CA GLU A 384 13.20 8.03 -0.37
C GLU A 384 13.79 7.14 0.72
N VAL A 385 13.47 5.83 0.65
CA VAL A 385 14.18 4.82 1.42
C VAL A 385 15.37 4.34 0.60
N THR A 386 16.59 4.64 1.05
CA THR A 386 17.82 4.36 0.31
C THR A 386 18.41 2.99 0.63
N ARG A 387 18.11 2.44 1.81
CA ARG A 387 18.60 1.13 2.25
C ARG A 387 17.69 0.54 3.32
N HIS A 388 17.38 -0.75 3.19
CA HIS A 388 16.62 -1.48 4.20
C HIS A 388 16.84 -2.99 4.07
N ARG A 389 16.36 -3.74 5.07
CA ARG A 389 16.27 -5.20 5.04
C ARG A 389 14.83 -5.71 5.18
N GLU A 390 13.87 -4.80 5.06
CA GLU A 390 12.45 -5.12 5.22
C GLU A 390 12.06 -6.20 4.23
N LYS A 391 11.30 -7.18 4.73
CA LYS A 391 10.63 -8.20 3.92
C LYS A 391 9.12 -7.98 3.87
N GLN A 392 8.63 -7.03 4.68
CA GLN A 392 7.23 -6.64 4.73
C GLN A 392 6.98 -5.60 3.64
N PHE A 393 6.24 -6.03 2.62
CA PHE A 393 5.47 -5.22 1.66
C PHE A 393 6.10 -3.87 1.27
N TYR A 394 6.82 -3.82 0.14
CA TYR A 394 7.44 -2.56 -0.33
C TYR A 394 6.39 -1.49 -0.70
N SER A 395 5.13 -1.87 -0.89
CA SER A 395 3.99 -0.95 -1.00
C SER A 395 3.89 -0.03 0.21
N ALA A 396 4.20 -0.52 1.42
CA ALA A 396 4.22 0.29 2.63
C ALA A 396 5.35 1.33 2.60
N ILE A 397 6.49 1.01 1.99
CA ILE A 397 7.61 1.93 1.85
C ILE A 397 7.21 3.09 0.93
N GLU A 398 6.78 2.76 -0.29
CA GLU A 398 6.34 3.74 -1.28
C GLU A 398 5.22 4.62 -0.70
N ASP A 399 4.15 4.01 -0.19
CA ASP A 399 3.00 4.73 0.35
C ASP A 399 3.37 5.66 1.51
N THR A 400 4.17 5.18 2.47
CA THR A 400 4.57 6.01 3.63
C THR A 400 5.41 7.21 3.18
N THR A 401 6.38 7.01 2.27
CA THR A 401 7.20 8.12 1.75
C THR A 401 6.37 9.12 0.94
N ASP A 402 5.39 8.63 0.18
CA ASP A 402 4.51 9.44 -0.63
C ASP A 402 3.53 10.26 0.24
N GLN A 403 3.01 9.68 1.32
CA GLN A 403 2.22 10.38 2.32
C GLN A 403 3.01 11.52 2.98
N ILE A 404 4.25 11.27 3.41
CA ILE A 404 5.12 12.30 4.02
C ILE A 404 5.33 13.45 3.05
N ARG A 405 5.65 13.14 1.79
CA ARG A 405 5.86 14.15 0.74
C ARG A 405 4.57 14.92 0.43
N ARG A 406 3.40 14.27 0.35
CA ARG A 406 2.14 14.96 0.06
C ARG A 406 1.69 15.87 1.20
N ARG A 407 1.79 15.37 2.44
CA ARG A 407 1.40 16.10 3.65
C ARG A 407 2.41 17.16 4.05
N GLN A 408 3.65 17.10 3.51
CA GLN A 408 4.75 17.95 3.92
C GLN A 408 4.99 17.89 5.44
N SER A 409 4.79 16.70 6.01
CA SER A 409 4.78 16.46 7.45
C SER A 409 5.10 15.01 7.75
N VAL A 410 5.74 14.77 8.88
CA VAL A 410 5.92 13.44 9.49
C VAL A 410 4.82 13.09 10.49
N GLN A 411 3.87 14.00 10.70
CA GLN A 411 2.69 13.80 11.55
C GLN A 411 1.47 13.43 10.71
N GLY A 412 0.53 12.69 11.30
CA GLY A 412 -0.71 12.30 10.63
C GLY A 412 -0.51 11.34 9.45
N ILE A 413 0.58 10.57 9.47
CA ILE A 413 0.87 9.52 8.50
C ILE A 413 0.15 8.24 8.93
N ASP A 414 -0.69 7.69 8.05
CA ASP A 414 -1.35 6.42 8.31
C ASP A 414 -0.37 5.27 8.04
N GLY A 415 -0.18 4.42 9.03
CA GLY A 415 0.67 3.24 8.89
C GLY A 415 -0.01 2.19 8.02
N PHE A 416 0.75 1.55 7.14
CA PHE A 416 0.19 0.49 6.30
C PHE A 416 -0.21 -0.72 7.16
N SER A 417 -1.48 -1.15 7.08
CA SER A 417 -1.98 -2.29 7.85
C SER A 417 -1.26 -3.59 7.47
N GLY A 418 -0.50 -4.17 8.40
CA GLY A 418 0.39 -5.32 8.15
C GLY A 418 1.87 -4.96 8.00
N ALA A 419 2.21 -3.67 7.90
CA ALA A 419 3.58 -3.16 7.86
C ALA A 419 3.78 -1.93 8.78
N THR A 420 3.04 -1.86 9.91
CA THR A 420 3.10 -0.75 10.87
C THR A 420 4.52 -0.43 11.34
N ILE A 421 5.32 -1.47 11.64
CA ILE A 421 6.70 -1.29 12.09
C ILE A 421 7.56 -0.62 11.01
N THR A 422 7.40 -1.03 9.75
CA THR A 422 8.11 -0.45 8.61
C THR A 422 7.70 1.01 8.41
N SER A 423 6.39 1.30 8.35
CA SER A 423 5.89 2.69 8.23
C SER A 423 6.39 3.57 9.38
N LYS A 424 6.40 3.05 10.61
CA LYS A 424 6.88 3.80 11.77
C LYS A 424 8.37 4.10 11.71
N ALA A 425 9.18 3.14 11.26
CA ALA A 425 10.61 3.37 11.06
C ALA A 425 10.86 4.47 10.01
N ILE A 426 10.12 4.49 8.90
CA ILE A 426 10.23 5.56 7.89
C ILE A 426 9.86 6.91 8.48
N VAL A 427 8.74 7.01 9.20
CA VAL A 427 8.30 8.26 9.86
C VAL A 427 9.32 8.74 10.89
N ASN A 428 9.82 7.85 11.73
CA ASN A 428 10.81 8.18 12.76
C ASN A 428 12.14 8.63 12.12
N ALA A 429 12.62 7.93 11.08
CA ALA A 429 13.82 8.32 10.35
C ALA A 429 13.64 9.67 9.64
N ALA A 430 12.50 9.91 8.99
CA ALA A 430 12.21 11.20 8.36
C ALA A 430 12.19 12.35 9.38
N ALA A 431 11.59 12.14 10.57
CA ALA A 431 11.59 13.12 11.65
C ALA A 431 13.01 13.45 12.13
N GLN A 432 13.85 12.44 12.28
CA GLN A 432 15.26 12.61 12.65
C GLN A 432 16.06 13.34 11.57
N ALA A 433 15.87 13.00 10.30
CA ALA A 433 16.55 13.65 9.18
C ALA A 433 16.15 15.13 9.07
N LEU A 434 14.85 15.46 9.12
CA LEU A 434 14.37 16.86 9.10
C LEU A 434 14.96 17.68 10.25
N ALA A 435 15.04 17.10 11.45
CA ALA A 435 15.56 17.80 12.62
C ALA A 435 17.05 18.18 12.52
N GLN A 436 17.84 17.55 11.63
CA GLN A 436 19.24 17.93 11.38
C GLN A 436 19.37 19.30 10.70
N GLY A 437 18.36 19.68 9.92
CA GLY A 437 18.32 20.97 9.22
C GLY A 437 17.50 22.03 9.93
N ALA A 438 17.02 21.79 11.15
CA ALA A 438 16.19 22.73 11.88
C ALA A 438 16.92 24.07 12.13
N ARG A 439 16.24 25.19 11.84
CA ARG A 439 16.73 26.55 12.04
C ARG A 439 16.41 27.11 13.43
#